data_AF-A0A4Q6C055-F1
#
_entry.id   AF-A0A4Q6C055-F1
#
_cell.length_a   1.000
_cell.length_b   1.000
_cell.length_c   1.000
_cell.angle_alpha   90.00
_cell.angle_beta   90.00
_cell.angle_gamma   90.00
#
_symmetry.space_group_name_H-M   'P 1'
#
loop_
_entity.id
_entity.type
_entity.pdbx_description
1 polymer ?
#
loop_
_entity_poly.entity_id
_entity_poly.type
_entity_poly.pdbx_seq_one_letter_code
_entity_poly.pdbx_strand_id
1 'polypeptide(L)'
;MSFGVILFVISAIVVLLMGVAIYNNLVSLKNQIDRAWTNVEILLKQRFDEIPQLIQVVEQYASYEQKTLQRVIEARNTFAQSASMGGKIEASNEMSLALKGLVALGEAYPDLKANQSFM
;
A
#
# COMPACT_ATOMS: atom_id res chain seq x y z
N MET A 1 -20.25 -5.57 59.42
CA MET A 1 -20.37 -6.45 58.23
C MET A 1 -20.61 -5.69 56.91
N SER A 2 -21.25 -4.52 56.89
CA SER A 2 -21.50 -3.77 55.63
C SER A 2 -20.23 -3.18 54.98
N PHE A 3 -19.27 -2.67 55.76
CA PHE A 3 -18.08 -2.01 55.22
C PHE A 3 -17.19 -2.94 54.36
N GLY A 4 -16.97 -4.18 54.80
CA GLY A 4 -16.20 -5.16 54.02
C GLY A 4 -16.89 -5.57 52.71
N VAL A 5 -18.22 -5.66 52.72
CA VAL A 5 -19.02 -5.96 51.52
C VAL A 5 -18.96 -4.80 50.52
N ILE A 6 -19.05 -3.55 51.00
CA ILE A 6 -18.93 -2.35 50.15
C ILE A 6 -17.55 -2.31 49.48
N LEU A 7 -16.48 -2.56 50.24
CA LEU A 7 -15.11 -2.53 49.72
C LEU A 7 -14.87 -3.64 48.69
N PHE A 8 -15.42 -4.83 48.92
CA PHE A 8 -15.39 -5.93 47.95
C PHE A 8 -16.13 -5.60 46.65
N VAL A 9 -17.34 -5.01 46.74
CA VAL A 9 -18.13 -4.61 45.57
C VAL A 9 -17.39 -3.53 44.76
N ILE A 10 -16.81 -2.53 45.42
CA ILE A 10 -16.00 -1.50 44.75
C ILE A 10 -14.80 -2.14 44.04
N SER A 11 -14.08 -3.03 44.72
CA SER A 11 -12.95 -3.74 44.11
C SER A 11 -13.37 -4.57 42.89
N ALA A 12 -14.52 -5.26 42.96
CA ALA A 12 -15.05 -6.03 41.84
C ALA A 12 -15.40 -5.13 40.65
N ILE A 13 -16.01 -3.98 40.89
CA ILE A 13 -16.34 -2.99 39.85
C ILE A 13 -15.08 -2.45 39.18
N VAL A 14 -14.04 -2.12 39.96
CA VAL A 14 -12.76 -1.62 39.41
C VAL A 14 -12.12 -2.66 38.50
N VAL A 15 -12.08 -3.93 38.90
CA VAL A 15 -11.53 -5.02 38.07
C VAL A 15 -12.32 -5.17 36.78
N LEU A 16 -13.65 -5.10 36.86
CA LEU A 16 -14.53 -5.23 35.70
C LEU A 16 -14.31 -4.07 34.71
N LEU A 17 -14.26 -2.83 35.21
CA LEU A 17 -13.97 -1.64 34.39
C LEU A 17 -12.59 -1.72 33.73
N MET A 18 -11.58 -2.23 34.44
CA MET A 18 -10.24 -2.43 33.89
C MET A 18 -10.26 -3.44 32.74
N GLY A 19 -11.01 -4.54 32.88
CA GLY A 19 -11.21 -5.53 31.82
C GLY A 19 -11.86 -4.93 30.57
N VAL A 20 -12.91 -4.13 30.73
CA VAL A 20 -13.56 -3.42 29.61
C VAL A 20 -12.61 -2.43 28.95
N ALA A 21 -11.84 -1.67 29.73
CA ALA A 21 -10.88 -0.71 29.20
C ALA A 21 -9.78 -1.39 28.37
N ILE A 22 -9.25 -2.53 28.83
CA ILE A 22 -8.25 -3.31 28.09
C ILE A 22 -8.87 -3.84 26.79
N TYR A 23 -10.05 -4.46 26.85
CA TYR A 23 -10.73 -4.99 25.67
C TYR A 23 -10.97 -3.91 24.61
N ASN A 24 -11.48 -2.74 25.02
CA ASN A 24 -11.72 -1.61 24.13
C ASN A 24 -10.43 -1.08 23.49
N ASN A 25 -9.33 -1.04 24.24
CA ASN A 25 -8.02 -0.67 23.70
C ASN A 25 -7.54 -1.67 22.65
N LEU A 26 -7.68 -2.98 22.89
CA LEU A 26 -7.31 -4.01 21.92
C LEU A 26 -8.12 -3.88 20.62
N VAL A 27 -9.44 -3.70 20.73
CA VAL A 27 -10.31 -3.49 19.56
C VAL A 27 -9.95 -2.20 18.82
N SER A 28 -9.67 -1.12 19.54
CA SER A 28 -9.19 0.13 18.96
C SER A 28 -7.88 -0.06 18.18
N LEU A 29 -6.92 -0.80 18.75
CA LEU A 29 -5.64 -1.09 18.11
C LEU A 29 -5.81 -1.92 16.83
N LYS A 30 -6.67 -2.95 16.86
CA LYS A 30 -7.03 -3.73 15.68
C LYS A 30 -7.58 -2.83 14.57
N ASN A 31 -8.56 -1.98 14.91
CA ASN A 31 -9.16 -1.07 13.94
C ASN A 31 -8.16 -0.04 13.40
N GLN A 32 -7.17 0.38 14.21
CA GLN A 32 -6.09 1.26 13.75
C GLN A 32 -5.20 0.56 12.71
N ILE A 33 -4.85 -0.71 12.96
CA ILE A 33 -4.08 -1.52 12.01
C ILE A 33 -4.85 -1.68 10.69
N ASP A 34 -6.14 -2.02 10.76
CA ASP A 34 -6.99 -2.18 9.57
C ASP A 34 -7.07 -0.88 8.75
N ARG A 35 -7.25 0.28 9.41
CA ARG A 35 -7.22 1.59 8.74
C ARG A 35 -5.87 1.90 8.09
N ALA A 36 -4.78 1.61 8.78
CA ALA A 36 -3.44 1.80 8.23
C ALA A 36 -3.25 0.97 6.96
N TRP A 37 -3.73 -0.28 6.95
CA TRP A 37 -3.68 -1.14 5.77
C TRP A 37 -4.54 -0.63 4.61
N THR A 38 -5.75 -0.13 4.88
CA THR A 38 -6.59 0.49 3.84
C THR A 38 -5.88 1.68 3.19
N ASN A 39 -5.20 2.52 3.98
CA ASN A 39 -4.44 3.64 3.44
C ASN A 39 -3.30 3.18 2.53
N VAL A 40 -2.56 2.13 2.92
CA VAL A 40 -1.50 1.54 2.08
C VAL A 40 -2.08 0.96 0.79
N GLU A 41 -3.22 0.28 0.87
CA GLU A 41 -3.87 -0.29 -0.32
C GLU A 41 -4.32 0.79 -1.31
N ILE A 42 -4.89 1.90 -0.82
CA ILE A 42 -5.28 3.04 -1.67
C ILE A 42 -4.05 3.62 -2.37
N LEU A 43 -2.94 3.83 -1.65
CA LEU A 43 -1.71 4.37 -2.22
C LEU A 43 -1.09 3.44 -3.26
N LEU A 44 -1.05 2.13 -2.97
CA LEU A 44 -0.61 1.14 -3.95
C LEU A 44 -1.51 1.18 -5.17
N LYS A 45 -2.83 1.16 -4.99
CA LYS A 45 -3.76 1.21 -6.12
C LYS A 45 -3.56 2.45 -6.98
N GLN A 46 -3.46 3.64 -6.38
CA GLN A 46 -3.21 4.88 -7.11
C GLN A 46 -1.92 4.79 -7.94
N ARG A 47 -0.82 4.31 -7.35
CA ARG A 47 0.44 4.11 -8.07
C ARG A 47 0.29 3.21 -9.29
N PHE A 48 -0.49 2.14 -9.18
CA PHE A 48 -0.70 1.19 -10.29
C PHE A 48 -1.71 1.67 -11.34
N ASP A 49 -2.64 2.55 -10.94
CA ASP A 49 -3.62 3.19 -11.84
C ASP A 49 -2.96 4.25 -12.74
N GLU A 50 -1.83 4.83 -12.32
CA GLU A 50 -1.05 5.81 -13.10
C GLU A 50 -0.12 5.16 -14.16
N ILE A 51 0.23 3.88 -14.01
CA ILE A 51 1.16 3.17 -14.91
C ILE A 51 0.71 3.13 -16.37
N PRO A 52 -0.56 2.88 -16.72
CA PRO A 52 -1.01 2.91 -18.10
C PRO A 52 -0.75 4.25 -18.79
N GLN A 53 -0.89 5.36 -18.04
CA GLN A 53 -0.62 6.70 -18.57
C GLN A 53 0.89 6.87 -18.84
N LEU A 54 1.74 6.41 -17.93
CA LEU A 54 3.20 6.41 -18.13
C LEU A 54 3.62 5.56 -19.34
N ILE A 55 3.02 4.38 -19.51
CA ILE A 55 3.29 3.49 -20.66
C ILE A 55 2.97 4.20 -21.98
N GLN A 56 1.81 4.87 -22.07
CA GLN A 56 1.42 5.60 -23.29
C GLN A 56 2.40 6.73 -23.63
N VAL A 57 2.85 7.47 -22.63
CA VAL A 57 3.86 8.53 -22.84
C VAL A 57 5.16 7.91 -23.32
N VAL A 58 5.64 6.83 -22.71
CA VAL A 58 6.90 6.18 -23.14
C VAL A 58 6.77 5.58 -24.54
N GLU A 59 5.65 4.92 -24.88
CA GLU A 59 5.40 4.35 -26.21
C GLU A 59 5.47 5.40 -27.33
N GLN A 60 5.03 6.64 -27.06
CA GLN A 60 5.06 7.72 -28.05
C GLN A 60 6.50 8.14 -28.43
N TYR A 61 7.46 8.06 -27.49
CA TYR A 61 8.83 8.54 -27.70
C TYR A 61 9.86 7.42 -27.87
N ALA A 62 9.60 6.23 -27.31
CA ALA A 62 10.51 5.09 -27.28
C ALA A 62 9.82 3.80 -27.78
N SER A 63 9.16 3.89 -28.93
CA SER A 63 8.39 2.78 -29.53
C SER A 63 9.21 1.52 -29.85
N TYR A 64 10.53 1.65 -29.99
CA TYR A 64 11.44 0.52 -30.23
C TYR A 64 11.79 -0.28 -28.95
N GLU A 65 11.37 0.18 -27.77
CA GLU A 65 11.73 -0.38 -26.47
C GLU A 65 10.68 -1.36 -25.90
N GLN A 66 10.18 -2.23 -26.77
CA GLN A 66 9.16 -3.22 -26.42
C GLN A 66 9.56 -4.10 -25.24
N LYS A 67 10.84 -4.50 -25.14
CA LYS A 67 11.31 -5.38 -24.04
C LYS A 67 11.18 -4.70 -22.67
N THR A 68 11.44 -3.40 -22.61
CA THR A 68 11.36 -2.62 -21.38
C THR A 68 9.90 -2.38 -20.99
N LEU A 69 9.06 -2.00 -21.96
CA LEU A 69 7.63 -1.80 -21.77
C LEU A 69 6.90 -3.10 -21.39
N GLN A 70 7.25 -4.22 -22.01
CA GLN A 70 6.67 -5.52 -21.72
C GLN A 70 6.91 -5.95 -20.27
N ARG A 71 8.12 -5.72 -19.73
CA ARG A 71 8.42 -5.99 -18.31
C ARG A 71 7.54 -5.18 -17.36
N VAL A 72 7.24 -3.92 -17.70
CA VAL A 72 6.37 -3.06 -16.90
C VAL A 72 4.92 -3.53 -16.97
N ILE A 73 4.46 -3.94 -18.16
CA ILE A 73 3.12 -4.50 -18.36
C ILE A 73 2.94 -5.81 -17.59
N GLU A 74 3.94 -6.70 -17.64
CA GLU A 74 3.96 -7.96 -16.89
C GLU A 74 3.91 -7.71 -15.38
N ALA A 75 4.77 -6.83 -14.87
CA ALA A 75 4.77 -6.46 -13.46
C ALA A 75 3.42 -5.86 -13.01
N ARG A 76 2.75 -5.09 -13.88
CA ARG A 76 1.42 -4.53 -13.60
C ARG A 76 0.38 -5.64 -13.50
N ASN A 77 0.43 -6.61 -14.40
CA ASN A 77 -0.49 -7.74 -14.41
C ASN A 77 -0.31 -8.61 -13.16
N THR A 78 0.93 -8.83 -12.71
CA THR A 78 1.20 -9.54 -11.45
C THR A 78 0.55 -8.85 -10.24
N PHE A 79 0.62 -7.51 -10.18
CA PHE A 79 -0.06 -6.76 -9.12
C PHE A 79 -1.59 -6.86 -9.21
N ALA A 80 -2.16 -6.77 -10.42
CA ALA A 80 -3.60 -6.86 -10.62
C ALA A 80 -4.17 -8.25 -10.27
N GLN A 81 -3.38 -9.32 -10.46
CA GLN A 81 -3.77 -10.69 -10.13
C GLN A 81 -3.54 -11.04 -8.65
N SER A 82 -2.77 -10.25 -7.92
CA SER A 82 -2.44 -10.51 -6.52
C SER A 82 -3.62 -10.20 -5.59
N ALA A 83 -4.24 -11.25 -5.05
CA ALA A 83 -5.36 -11.15 -4.11
C ALA A 83 -4.92 -10.91 -2.65
N SER A 84 -3.68 -11.26 -2.29
CA SER A 84 -3.15 -11.10 -0.93
C SER A 84 -2.30 -9.84 -0.79
N MET A 85 -2.31 -9.24 0.41
CA MET A 85 -1.47 -8.07 0.70
C MET A 85 0.03 -8.39 0.53
N GLY A 86 0.46 -9.58 0.93
CA GLY A 86 1.85 -10.03 0.72
C GLY A 86 2.22 -10.06 -0.77
N GLY A 87 1.35 -10.61 -1.62
CA GLY A 87 1.56 -10.63 -3.07
C GLY A 87 1.55 -9.24 -3.70
N LYS A 88 0.67 -8.33 -3.22
CA LYS A 88 0.68 -6.92 -3.66
C LYS A 88 1.98 -6.19 -3.32
N ILE A 89 2.56 -6.47 -2.16
CA ILE A 89 3.86 -5.89 -1.75
C ILE A 89 4.98 -6.42 -2.64
N GLU A 90 5.01 -7.73 -2.90
CA GLU A 90 6.01 -8.35 -3.76
C GLU A 90 5.93 -7.83 -5.19
N ALA A 91 4.72 -7.79 -5.77
CA ALA A 91 4.48 -7.21 -7.09
C ALA A 91 4.83 -5.71 -7.15
N SER A 92 4.66 -4.97 -6.04
CA SER A 92 5.12 -3.57 -5.94
C SER A 92 6.64 -3.44 -6.00
N ASN A 93 7.37 -4.38 -5.41
CA ASN A 93 8.83 -4.41 -5.48
C ASN A 93 9.32 -4.72 -6.91
N GLU A 94 8.71 -5.71 -7.57
CA GLU A 94 8.99 -6.01 -8.98
C GLU A 94 8.71 -4.81 -9.89
N MET A 95 7.57 -4.13 -9.66
CA MET A 95 7.23 -2.91 -10.38
C MET A 95 8.27 -1.80 -10.17
N SER A 96 8.75 -1.60 -8.94
CA SER A 96 9.84 -0.66 -8.65
C SER A 96 11.12 -0.98 -9.44
N LEU A 97 11.44 -2.26 -9.67
CA LEU A 97 12.59 -2.64 -10.49
C LEU A 97 12.34 -2.34 -11.98
N ALA A 98 11.15 -2.63 -12.50
CA ALA A 98 10.78 -2.34 -13.88
C ALA A 98 10.79 -0.83 -14.18
N LEU A 99 10.27 -0.01 -13.25
CA LEU A 99 10.27 1.45 -13.37
C LEU A 99 11.68 2.05 -13.38
N LYS A 100 12.65 1.47 -12.67
CA LYS A 100 14.06 1.91 -12.78
C LYS A 100 14.59 1.77 -14.20
N GLY A 101 14.18 0.72 -14.92
CA GLY A 101 14.49 0.55 -16.34
C GLY A 101 13.86 1.64 -17.21
N LEU A 102 12.62 2.04 -16.93
CA LEU A 102 11.98 3.16 -17.62
C LEU A 102 12.64 4.52 -17.33
N VAL A 103 13.11 4.75 -16.11
CA VAL A 103 13.86 5.98 -15.79
C VAL A 103 15.17 6.05 -16.56
N ALA A 104 15.91 4.94 -16.65
CA ALA A 104 17.12 4.86 -17.48
C ALA A 104 16.82 5.13 -18.96
N LEU A 105 15.63 4.72 -19.43
CA LEU A 105 15.18 5.04 -20.77
C LEU A 105 14.89 6.53 -20.95
N GLY A 106 14.27 7.17 -19.96
CA GLY A 106 14.13 8.64 -19.93
C GLY A 106 15.48 9.36 -20.03
N GLU A 107 16.55 8.83 -19.42
CA GLU A 107 17.89 9.41 -19.56
C GLU A 107 18.49 9.25 -20.96
N ALA A 108 18.22 8.13 -21.63
CA ALA A 108 18.67 7.89 -22.99
C ALA A 108 17.89 8.68 -24.06
N TYR A 109 16.67 9.13 -23.75
CA TYR A 109 15.77 9.84 -24.66
C TYR A 109 15.45 11.26 -24.12
N PRO A 110 16.22 12.29 -24.50
CA PRO A 110 16.05 13.66 -23.98
C PRO A 110 14.65 14.23 -24.22
N ASP A 111 14.02 13.90 -25.34
CA ASP A 111 12.67 14.35 -25.69
C ASP A 111 11.59 13.75 -24.76
N LEU A 112 11.77 12.49 -24.35
CA LEU A 112 10.93 11.84 -23.35
C LEU A 112 11.15 12.48 -21.96
N LYS A 113 12.41 12.75 -21.60
CA LYS A 113 12.75 13.43 -20.35
C LYS A 113 12.15 14.82 -20.24
N ALA A 114 12.07 15.55 -21.35
CA ALA A 114 11.50 16.89 -21.38
C ALA A 114 9.96 16.91 -21.29
N ASN A 115 9.30 15.74 -21.39
CA ASN A 115 7.86 15.65 -21.32
C ASN A 115 7.35 15.86 -19.87
N GLN A 116 6.46 16.84 -19.67
CA GLN A 116 5.89 17.17 -18.36
C GLN A 116 5.03 16.07 -17.75
N SER A 117 4.49 15.15 -18.55
CA SER A 117 3.70 14.01 -18.05
C SER A 117 4.58 12.83 -17.60
N PHE A 118 5.88 12.86 -17.95
CA PHE A 118 6.86 11.85 -17.53
C PHE A 118 7.67 12.28 -16.31
N MET A 119 7.84 13.59 -16.07
CA MET A 119 8.49 14.18 -14.90
C MET A 119 7.50 14.44 -13.75
#